data_AF-A0A3A8PS09-F1
#
_entry.id   AF-A0A3A8PS09-F1
#
_cell.length_a   1.000
_cell.length_b   1.000
_cell.length_c   1.000
_cell.angle_alpha   90.00
_cell.angle_beta   90.00
_cell.angle_gamma   90.00
#
_symmetry.space_group_name_H-M   'P 1'
#
loop_
_entity.id
_entity.type
_entity.pdbx_description
1 polymer ?
#
loop_
_entity_poly.entity_id
_entity_poly.type
_entity_poly.pdbx_seq_one_letter_code
_entity_poly.pdbx_strand_id
1 'polypeptide(L)'
;MLREVDVDALEKLAPEHDLVVVTTGRNSFTRLFERDAERSVHTQPPRNLAAMIVTGMKPLRETPYPALKFILTAGHGEYFSMPYFDRIRGPQDCILLEAIPGQGLDRFGGVSTARDAMERMKGVLRDFSPWVAERLEGASIVDESSWLTGAFTPTVRKPVGRLPSGRAVLGMGDVVMLNDPIAGQGLNSASKQAHAMTEAILAHGDQPFTPDWMEQTFEHFWRTEGQYITAFTNLLLQPPPPHVLGYLGAASTVPSLADTFFTNFGEPQRFWPWIVSPEETQARIQQAAAA
;
A
#
# COMPACT_ATOMS: atom_id res chain seq x y z
N MET A 1 4.62 8.07 -27.74
CA MET A 1 3.42 7.39 -28.29
C MET A 1 2.93 6.42 -27.23
N LEU A 2 1.72 6.61 -26.69
CA LEU A 2 1.12 5.64 -25.77
C LEU A 2 0.43 4.56 -26.61
N ARG A 3 0.81 3.30 -26.42
CA ARG A 3 0.18 2.14 -27.06
C ARG A 3 -0.16 1.11 -25.99
N GLU A 4 -1.26 0.40 -26.16
CA GLU A 4 -1.56 -0.76 -25.33
C GLU A 4 -0.50 -1.84 -25.61
N VAL A 5 -0.03 -2.49 -24.55
CA VAL A 5 1.00 -3.53 -24.59
C VAL A 5 0.39 -4.79 -24.02
N ASP A 6 0.47 -5.87 -24.78
CA ASP A 6 0.12 -7.24 -24.39
C ASP A 6 1.36 -8.15 -24.50
N VAL A 7 1.18 -9.47 -24.34
CA VAL A 7 2.29 -10.44 -24.42
C VAL A 7 2.92 -10.46 -25.82
N ASP A 8 2.14 -10.30 -26.88
CA ASP A 8 2.64 -10.26 -28.26
C ASP A 8 3.50 -9.02 -28.51
N ALA A 9 3.18 -7.90 -27.88
CA ALA A 9 4.02 -6.71 -27.89
C ALA A 9 5.34 -6.94 -27.14
N LEU A 10 5.34 -7.66 -26.01
CA LEU A 10 6.58 -8.04 -25.31
C LEU A 10 7.46 -8.95 -26.17
N GLU A 11 6.88 -9.89 -26.92
CA GLU A 11 7.61 -10.77 -27.85
C GLU A 11 8.35 -10.00 -28.94
N LYS A 12 7.80 -8.87 -29.39
CA LYS A 12 8.45 -7.99 -30.37
C LYS A 12 9.52 -7.11 -29.73
N LEU A 13 9.29 -6.66 -28.50
CA LEU A 13 10.21 -5.77 -27.78
C LEU A 13 11.46 -6.50 -27.25
N ALA A 14 11.29 -7.73 -26.76
CA ALA A 14 12.36 -8.51 -26.14
C ALA A 14 13.60 -8.76 -27.03
N PRO A 15 13.51 -8.99 -28.36
CA PRO A 15 14.69 -9.05 -29.22
C PRO A 15 15.26 -7.68 -29.61
N GLU A 16 14.51 -6.58 -29.43
CA GLU A 16 14.93 -5.22 -29.81
C GLU A 16 15.62 -4.47 -28.67
N HIS A 17 15.58 -5.00 -27.43
CA HIS A 17 16.12 -4.35 -26.23
C HIS A 17 16.94 -5.35 -25.41
N ASP A 18 18.00 -4.87 -24.76
CA ASP A 18 18.83 -5.70 -23.87
C ASP A 18 18.07 -6.13 -22.60
N LEU A 19 17.10 -5.31 -22.17
CA LEU A 19 16.24 -5.57 -21.01
C LEU A 19 14.83 -5.01 -21.26
N VAL A 20 13.81 -5.83 -20.99
CA VAL A 20 12.40 -5.41 -20.96
C VAL A 20 11.90 -5.51 -19.53
N VAL A 21 11.42 -4.39 -18.98
CA VAL A 21 10.87 -4.28 -17.62
C VAL A 21 9.35 -4.10 -17.69
N VAL A 22 8.62 -5.01 -17.05
CA VAL A 22 7.17 -4.95 -16.90
C VAL A 22 6.84 -4.37 -15.53
N THR A 23 6.03 -3.30 -15.48
CA THR A 23 5.69 -2.60 -14.23
C THR A 23 4.22 -2.62 -13.86
N THR A 24 3.34 -3.01 -14.79
CA THR A 24 1.89 -2.95 -14.56
C THR A 24 1.38 -4.18 -13.80
N GLY A 25 0.82 -3.96 -12.61
CA GLY A 25 0.08 -4.98 -11.87
C GLY A 25 -1.34 -5.24 -12.42
N ARG A 26 -1.81 -4.40 -13.35
CA ARG A 26 -3.09 -4.61 -14.08
C ARG A 26 -2.83 -5.45 -15.35
N ASN A 27 -3.86 -6.18 -15.79
CA ASN A 27 -3.89 -7.01 -17.02
C ASN A 27 -3.23 -8.40 -16.90
N SER A 28 -3.15 -9.11 -18.03
CA SER A 28 -2.75 -10.51 -18.21
C SER A 28 -1.29 -10.83 -17.83
N PHE A 29 -0.45 -9.81 -17.62
CA PHE A 29 0.98 -9.98 -17.36
C PHE A 29 1.31 -10.64 -16.03
N THR A 30 0.41 -10.58 -15.03
CA THR A 30 0.61 -11.28 -13.76
C THR A 30 0.76 -12.79 -13.93
N ARG A 31 0.28 -13.37 -15.05
CA ARG A 31 0.47 -14.80 -15.38
C ARG A 31 1.87 -15.13 -15.90
N LEU A 32 2.63 -14.13 -16.35
CA LEU A 32 4.03 -14.32 -16.75
C LEU A 32 4.95 -14.54 -15.55
N PHE A 33 4.56 -14.03 -14.39
CA PHE A 33 5.35 -14.07 -13.17
C PHE A 33 4.74 -15.07 -12.19
N GLU A 34 5.50 -16.09 -11.81
CA GLU A 34 5.02 -17.13 -10.91
C GLU A 34 4.80 -16.59 -9.50
N ARG A 35 3.70 -16.96 -8.83
CA ARG A 35 3.47 -16.59 -7.42
C ARG A 35 4.54 -17.24 -6.53
N ASP A 36 5.19 -16.44 -5.69
CA ASP A 36 6.07 -16.94 -4.63
C ASP A 36 5.21 -17.33 -3.43
N ALA A 37 5.07 -18.64 -3.18
CA ALA A 37 4.19 -19.13 -2.13
C ALA A 37 4.69 -18.89 -0.71
N GLU A 38 6.00 -18.83 -0.52
CA GLU A 38 6.62 -18.60 0.80
C GLU A 38 6.46 -17.15 1.24
N ARG A 39 6.49 -16.21 0.28
CA ARG A 39 6.38 -14.76 0.52
C ARG A 39 4.94 -14.24 0.46
N SER A 40 3.99 -15.06 0.02
CA SER A 40 2.58 -14.68 -0.14
C SER A 40 1.71 -15.41 0.88
N VAL A 41 1.45 -14.75 2.01
CA VAL A 41 0.67 -15.34 3.12
C VAL A 41 -0.84 -15.35 2.87
N HIS A 42 -1.33 -14.49 1.98
CA HIS A 42 -2.76 -14.36 1.66
C HIS A 42 -3.12 -15.19 0.43
N THR A 43 -4.31 -15.81 0.47
CA THR A 43 -4.92 -16.55 -0.65
C THR A 43 -6.25 -15.94 -1.10
N GLN A 44 -6.75 -14.95 -0.37
CA GLN A 44 -7.95 -14.18 -0.67
C GLN A 44 -7.73 -12.72 -0.23
N PRO A 45 -8.50 -11.76 -0.75
CA PRO A 45 -8.38 -10.37 -0.31
C PRO A 45 -8.66 -10.23 1.19
N PRO A 46 -7.74 -9.64 1.98
CA PRO A 46 -7.94 -9.42 3.40
C PRO A 46 -8.90 -8.26 3.68
N ARG A 47 -9.12 -7.38 2.69
CA ARG A 47 -9.97 -6.19 2.77
C ARG A 47 -10.81 -5.98 1.52
N ASN A 48 -12.03 -5.49 1.74
CA ASN A 48 -12.87 -4.86 0.72
C ASN A 48 -12.67 -3.35 0.80
N LEU A 49 -12.21 -2.76 -0.31
CA LEU A 49 -11.75 -1.39 -0.38
C LEU A 49 -12.84 -0.48 -0.96
N ALA A 50 -12.94 0.73 -0.42
CA ALA A 50 -13.64 1.85 -1.03
C ALA A 50 -12.76 3.10 -0.94
N ALA A 51 -12.41 3.67 -2.09
CA ALA A 51 -11.61 4.89 -2.17
C ALA A 51 -12.39 5.98 -2.91
N MET A 52 -12.22 7.24 -2.48
CA MET A 52 -12.90 8.38 -3.08
C MET A 52 -12.12 9.69 -2.90
N ILE A 53 -12.15 10.54 -3.92
CA ILE A 53 -11.72 11.94 -3.82
C ILE A 53 -12.95 12.80 -3.54
N VAL A 54 -12.91 13.55 -2.45
CA VAL A 54 -14.03 14.34 -1.95
C VAL A 54 -13.69 15.81 -1.87
N THR A 55 -14.70 16.64 -2.07
CA THR A 55 -14.66 18.08 -1.84
C THR A 55 -15.59 18.46 -0.70
N GLY A 56 -15.35 19.61 -0.07
CA GLY A 56 -16.20 20.14 1.02
C GLY A 56 -16.05 19.42 2.36
N MET A 57 -15.03 18.57 2.50
CA MET A 57 -14.71 17.95 3.79
C MET A 57 -14.12 19.01 4.73
N LYS A 58 -14.62 19.09 5.96
CA LYS A 58 -14.10 20.04 6.95
C LYS A 58 -12.67 19.63 7.36
N PRO A 59 -11.78 20.58 7.69
CA PRO A 59 -10.44 20.28 8.16
C PRO A 59 -10.46 19.48 9.48
N LEU A 60 -9.32 18.84 9.79
CA LEU A 60 -9.10 18.25 11.11
C LEU A 60 -9.11 19.36 12.18
N ARG A 61 -9.70 19.07 13.34
CA ARG A 61 -9.74 20.01 14.47
C ARG A 61 -8.53 19.84 15.38
N GLU A 62 -7.91 18.66 15.35
CA GLU A 62 -6.85 18.24 16.25
C GLU A 62 -5.48 18.80 15.87
N THR A 63 -5.30 19.21 14.61
CA THR A 63 -4.04 19.76 14.09
C THR A 63 -4.28 21.08 13.35
N PRO A 64 -3.36 22.05 13.45
CA PRO A 64 -3.47 23.32 12.72
C PRO A 64 -3.07 23.21 11.25
N TYR A 65 -2.64 22.03 10.81
CA TYR A 65 -2.19 21.73 9.45
C TYR A 65 -2.94 20.50 8.88
N PRO A 66 -3.04 20.38 7.54
CA PRO A 66 -3.56 19.17 6.90
C PRO A 66 -2.70 17.95 7.28
N ALA A 67 -3.35 16.85 7.65
CA ALA A 67 -2.68 15.64 8.08
C ALA A 67 -3.45 14.39 7.63
N LEU A 68 -2.75 13.28 7.51
CA LEU A 68 -3.38 11.97 7.39
C LEU A 68 -4.05 11.62 8.72
N LYS A 69 -5.30 11.17 8.65
CA LYS A 69 -6.03 10.56 9.77
C LYS A 69 -6.18 9.08 9.49
N PHE A 70 -5.75 8.26 10.43
CA PHE A 70 -5.88 6.80 10.39
C PHE A 70 -6.71 6.35 11.60
N ILE A 71 -7.79 5.60 11.35
CA ILE A 71 -8.66 5.03 12.39
C ILE A 71 -8.73 3.53 12.21
N LEU A 72 -8.42 2.82 13.28
CA LEU A 72 -8.58 1.38 13.40
C LEU A 72 -9.90 1.10 14.12
N THR A 73 -10.88 0.53 13.42
CA THR A 73 -12.12 0.05 14.02
C THR A 73 -11.97 -1.44 14.30
N ALA A 74 -11.68 -1.78 15.55
CA ALA A 74 -11.40 -3.15 15.98
C ALA A 74 -12.44 -4.16 15.46
N GLY A 75 -11.97 -5.16 14.71
CA GLY A 75 -12.82 -6.22 14.16
C GLY A 75 -13.67 -5.83 12.95
N HIS A 76 -13.63 -4.57 12.49
CA HIS A 76 -14.45 -4.11 11.37
C HIS A 76 -13.63 -3.55 10.20
N GLY A 77 -12.42 -3.04 10.45
CA GLY A 77 -11.49 -2.57 9.44
C GLY A 77 -10.98 -1.16 9.73
N GLU A 78 -10.57 -0.47 8.68
CA GLU A 78 -9.78 0.75 8.77
C GLU A 78 -10.34 1.90 7.93
N TYR A 79 -10.15 3.12 8.42
CA TYR A 79 -10.47 4.36 7.71
C TYR A 79 -9.26 5.27 7.64
N PHE A 80 -9.05 5.85 6.46
CA PHE A 80 -8.05 6.85 6.17
C PHE A 80 -8.71 8.09 5.56
N SER A 81 -8.25 9.26 5.98
CA SER A 81 -8.42 10.49 5.19
C SER A 81 -7.11 11.23 5.10
N MET A 82 -6.77 11.74 3.92
CA MET A 82 -5.53 12.48 3.71
C MET A 82 -5.75 13.63 2.72
N PRO A 83 -4.95 14.71 2.81
CA PRO A 83 -4.98 15.77 1.83
C PRO A 83 -4.68 15.23 0.43
N TYR A 84 -5.40 15.71 -0.57
CA TYR A 84 -5.22 15.35 -1.97
C TYR A 84 -5.13 16.62 -2.82
N PHE A 85 -4.29 16.62 -3.85
CA PHE A 85 -4.22 17.74 -4.78
C PHE A 85 -4.73 17.31 -6.15
N ASP A 86 -5.91 17.80 -6.52
CA ASP A 86 -6.48 17.64 -7.84
C ASP A 86 -5.91 18.71 -8.77
N ARG A 87 -5.38 18.31 -9.93
CA ARG A 87 -4.74 19.22 -10.90
C ARG A 87 -5.68 20.33 -11.40
N ILE A 88 -6.97 20.06 -11.47
CA ILE A 88 -7.99 20.97 -12.01
C ILE A 88 -8.65 21.78 -10.88
N ARG A 89 -8.96 21.12 -9.77
CA ARG A 89 -9.77 21.68 -8.67
C ARG A 89 -8.93 22.18 -7.49
N GLY A 90 -7.63 21.93 -7.48
CA GLY A 90 -6.74 22.29 -6.37
C GLY A 90 -6.89 21.35 -5.16
N PRO A 91 -6.71 21.85 -3.93
CA PRO A 91 -6.80 21.04 -2.71
C PRO A 91 -8.16 20.39 -2.52
N GLN A 92 -8.15 19.07 -2.28
CA GLN A 92 -9.27 18.20 -1.96
C GLN A 92 -8.85 17.25 -0.83
N ASP A 93 -9.68 16.26 -0.51
CA ASP A 93 -9.34 15.16 0.38
C ASP A 93 -9.51 13.82 -0.33
N CYS A 94 -8.64 12.87 -0.01
CA CYS A 94 -8.80 11.46 -0.36
C CYS A 94 -9.27 10.70 0.87
N ILE A 95 -10.29 9.88 0.70
CA ILE A 95 -10.76 8.93 1.70
C ILE A 95 -10.51 7.51 1.18
N LEU A 96 -9.97 6.66 2.05
CA LEU A 96 -9.85 5.22 1.82
C LEU A 96 -10.46 4.49 3.02
N LEU A 97 -11.33 3.53 2.75
CA LEU A 97 -11.89 2.63 3.74
C LEU A 97 -11.49 1.20 3.34
N GLU A 98 -10.94 0.47 4.30
CA GLU A 98 -10.52 -0.90 4.12
C GLU A 98 -11.33 -1.77 5.08
N ALA A 99 -12.41 -2.35 4.59
CA ALA A 99 -13.32 -3.12 5.40
C ALA A 99 -12.86 -4.57 5.51
N ILE A 100 -12.94 -5.16 6.71
CA ILE A 100 -12.81 -6.62 6.84
C ILE A 100 -14.04 -7.26 6.17
N PRO A 101 -13.86 -8.23 5.24
CA PRO A 101 -14.97 -8.83 4.53
C PRO A 101 -16.05 -9.39 5.47
N GLY A 102 -17.31 -9.02 5.20
CA GLY A 102 -18.48 -9.42 5.99
C GLY A 102 -18.64 -8.72 7.34
N GLN A 103 -17.78 -7.76 7.69
CA GLN A 103 -17.84 -7.01 8.95
C GLN A 103 -18.51 -5.64 8.77
N GLY A 104 -18.67 -4.93 9.88
CA GLY A 104 -19.41 -3.68 9.98
C GLY A 104 -19.08 -2.58 8.97
N LEU A 105 -17.81 -2.42 8.54
CA LEU A 105 -17.44 -1.41 7.53
C LEU A 105 -17.74 -1.87 6.08
N ASP A 106 -17.96 -3.16 5.85
CA ASP A 106 -18.12 -3.77 4.52
C ASP A 106 -19.54 -3.54 3.97
N ARG A 107 -19.79 -2.33 3.48
CA ARG A 107 -21.13 -1.87 3.06
C ARG A 107 -21.20 -1.40 1.61
N PHE A 108 -20.15 -1.60 0.83
CA PHE A 108 -20.00 -1.04 -0.51
C PHE A 108 -20.38 -2.01 -1.64
N GLY A 109 -20.87 -3.21 -1.31
CA GLY A 109 -21.42 -4.14 -2.28
C GLY A 109 -22.58 -3.53 -3.08
N GLY A 110 -22.51 -3.63 -4.41
CA GLY A 110 -23.57 -3.15 -5.32
C GLY A 110 -23.70 -1.62 -5.42
N VAL A 111 -22.71 -0.85 -4.96
CA VAL A 111 -22.65 0.59 -5.21
C VAL A 111 -22.34 0.83 -6.69
N SER A 112 -23.07 1.75 -7.34
CA SER A 112 -22.90 2.05 -8.76
C SER A 112 -22.81 3.55 -9.08
N THR A 113 -22.97 4.44 -8.09
CA THR A 113 -22.90 5.89 -8.29
C THR A 113 -22.07 6.54 -7.19
N ALA A 114 -21.43 7.66 -7.51
CA ALA A 114 -20.66 8.45 -6.55
C ALA A 114 -21.54 8.96 -5.39
N ARG A 115 -22.78 9.36 -5.68
CA ARG A 115 -23.75 9.78 -4.66
C ARG A 115 -23.99 8.66 -3.65
N ASP A 116 -24.30 7.46 -4.13
CA ASP A 116 -24.58 6.36 -3.21
C ASP A 116 -23.32 5.95 -2.45
N ALA A 117 -22.15 5.91 -3.11
CA ALA A 117 -20.87 5.64 -2.46
C ALA A 117 -20.61 6.60 -1.29
N MET A 118 -20.88 7.89 -1.50
CA MET A 118 -20.75 8.91 -0.47
C MET A 118 -21.74 8.70 0.68
N GLU A 119 -23.00 8.38 0.39
CA GLU A 119 -24.00 8.10 1.43
C GLU A 119 -23.65 6.85 2.24
N ARG A 120 -23.13 5.80 1.60
CA ARG A 120 -22.57 4.62 2.30
C ARG A 120 -21.43 5.01 3.23
N MET A 121 -20.46 5.79 2.74
CA MET A 121 -19.33 6.27 3.54
C MET A 121 -19.80 7.08 4.76
N LYS A 122 -20.70 8.06 4.56
CA LYS A 122 -21.27 8.84 5.66
C LYS A 122 -22.00 7.95 6.67
N GLY A 123 -22.73 6.93 6.21
CA GLY A 123 -23.38 5.95 7.07
C GLY A 123 -22.41 5.13 7.91
N VAL A 124 -21.36 4.61 7.30
CA VAL A 124 -20.29 3.88 8.00
C VAL A 124 -19.66 4.77 9.08
N LEU A 125 -19.30 6.01 8.74
CA LEU A 125 -18.68 6.91 9.71
C LEU A 125 -19.63 7.32 10.84
N ARG A 126 -20.93 7.49 10.58
CA ARG A 126 -21.91 7.75 11.66
C ARG A 126 -21.94 6.63 12.69
N ASP A 127 -21.86 5.38 12.23
CA ASP A 127 -21.97 4.20 13.11
C ASP A 127 -20.66 3.90 13.85
N PHE A 128 -19.50 4.07 13.20
CA PHE A 128 -18.21 3.61 13.74
C PHE A 128 -17.24 4.73 14.15
N SER A 129 -17.42 5.95 13.64
CA SER A 129 -16.52 7.09 13.89
C SER A 129 -17.26 8.43 13.80
N PRO A 130 -18.29 8.65 14.63
CA PRO A 130 -19.18 9.81 14.50
C PRO A 130 -18.44 11.16 14.58
N TRP A 131 -17.33 11.23 15.34
CA TRP A 131 -16.46 12.41 15.40
C TRP A 131 -15.79 12.76 14.06
N VAL A 132 -15.62 11.79 13.16
CA VAL A 132 -15.16 12.03 11.78
C VAL A 132 -16.34 12.33 10.86
N ALA A 133 -17.50 11.73 11.10
CA ALA A 133 -18.69 11.93 10.27
C ALA A 133 -19.08 13.43 10.16
N GLU A 134 -18.88 14.21 11.23
CA GLU A 134 -19.08 15.68 11.24
C GLU A 134 -18.28 16.40 10.13
N ARG A 135 -17.12 15.86 9.76
CA ARG A 135 -16.27 16.42 8.69
C ARG A 135 -16.88 16.21 7.31
N LEU A 136 -17.72 15.19 7.13
CA LEU A 136 -18.32 14.84 5.84
C LEU A 136 -19.71 15.45 5.61
N GLU A 137 -20.28 16.18 6.56
CA GLU A 137 -21.66 16.72 6.45
C GLU A 137 -21.90 17.47 5.13
N GLY A 138 -21.00 18.40 4.79
CA GLY A 138 -21.04 19.17 3.54
C GLY A 138 -20.25 18.56 2.38
N ALA A 139 -19.68 17.36 2.56
CA ALA A 139 -18.80 16.76 1.59
C ALA A 139 -19.56 15.97 0.52
N SER A 140 -18.97 15.90 -0.67
CA SER A 140 -19.40 15.05 -1.79
C SER A 140 -18.18 14.57 -2.60
N ILE A 141 -18.34 13.46 -3.32
CA ILE A 141 -17.31 12.98 -4.26
C ILE A 141 -17.24 13.94 -5.44
N VAL A 142 -16.01 14.26 -5.89
CA VAL A 142 -15.80 15.37 -6.84
C VAL A 142 -16.37 15.15 -8.24
N ASP A 143 -16.50 13.90 -8.68
CA ASP A 143 -17.22 13.46 -9.90
C ASP A 143 -17.41 11.93 -9.91
N GLU A 144 -18.18 11.42 -10.88
CA GLU A 144 -18.49 9.99 -11.01
C GLU A 144 -17.26 9.08 -11.27
N SER A 145 -16.13 9.65 -11.71
CA SER A 145 -14.89 8.89 -11.94
C SER A 145 -13.94 8.88 -10.74
N SER A 146 -14.29 9.63 -9.69
CA SER A 146 -13.41 9.90 -8.55
C SER A 146 -13.68 9.01 -7.34
N TRP A 147 -14.18 7.80 -7.60
CA TRP A 147 -14.35 6.77 -6.59
C TRP A 147 -14.15 5.38 -7.20
N LEU A 148 -13.78 4.43 -6.37
CA LEU A 148 -13.67 3.03 -6.75
C LEU A 148 -13.95 2.13 -5.55
N THR A 149 -14.42 0.93 -5.86
CA THR A 149 -14.48 -0.18 -4.90
C THR A 149 -13.74 -1.36 -5.50
N GLY A 150 -13.22 -2.23 -4.64
CA GLY A 150 -12.51 -3.41 -5.12
C GLY A 150 -11.90 -4.20 -3.99
N ALA A 151 -11.27 -5.30 -4.35
CA ALA A 151 -10.54 -6.14 -3.44
C ALA A 151 -9.46 -6.85 -4.26
N PHE A 152 -8.28 -7.04 -3.70
CA PHE A 152 -7.22 -7.81 -4.33
C PHE A 152 -6.45 -8.60 -3.28
N THR A 153 -5.85 -9.71 -3.71
CA THR A 153 -5.05 -10.56 -2.82
C THR A 153 -3.59 -10.10 -2.89
N PRO A 154 -2.99 -9.61 -1.79
CA PRO A 154 -1.58 -9.28 -1.75
C PRO A 154 -0.74 -10.49 -2.18
N THR A 155 0.22 -10.26 -3.07
CA THR A 155 0.97 -11.34 -3.73
C THR A 155 2.37 -10.87 -4.06
N VAL A 156 3.36 -11.66 -3.65
CA VAL A 156 4.74 -11.58 -4.13
C VAL A 156 4.91 -12.63 -5.24
N ARG A 157 5.57 -12.27 -6.33
CA ARG A 157 5.86 -13.13 -7.47
C ARG A 157 7.35 -13.20 -7.72
N LYS A 158 7.78 -14.26 -8.40
CA LYS A 158 9.13 -14.37 -8.95
C LYS A 158 9.37 -13.23 -9.94
N PRO A 159 10.55 -12.60 -9.92
CA PRO A 159 10.81 -11.39 -10.69
C PRO A 159 11.04 -11.65 -12.17
N VAL A 160 11.39 -12.88 -12.55
CA VAL A 160 11.63 -13.25 -13.95
C VAL A 160 10.39 -13.88 -14.56
N GLY A 161 9.88 -13.26 -15.62
CA GLY A 161 8.83 -13.82 -16.47
C GLY A 161 9.41 -14.45 -17.73
N ARG A 162 8.77 -15.53 -18.22
CA ARG A 162 9.15 -16.17 -19.49
C ARG A 162 8.08 -15.95 -20.54
N LEU A 163 8.49 -15.42 -21.68
CA LEU A 163 7.63 -15.27 -22.86
C LEU A 163 7.49 -16.63 -23.59
N PRO A 164 6.45 -16.82 -24.43
CA PRO A 164 6.32 -18.01 -25.28
C PRO A 164 7.57 -18.40 -26.08
N SER A 165 8.37 -17.44 -26.53
CA SER A 165 9.65 -17.67 -27.23
C SER A 165 10.79 -18.16 -26.32
N GLY A 166 10.58 -18.19 -25.01
CA GLY A 166 11.58 -18.53 -24.00
C GLY A 166 12.43 -17.35 -23.51
N ARG A 167 12.29 -16.16 -24.13
CA ARG A 167 12.95 -14.93 -23.69
C ARG A 167 12.48 -14.51 -22.29
N ALA A 168 13.39 -13.95 -21.52
CA ALA A 168 13.12 -13.48 -20.17
C ALA A 168 12.75 -11.99 -20.16
N VAL A 169 11.84 -11.62 -19.27
CA VAL A 169 11.49 -10.23 -18.95
C VAL A 169 11.54 -10.04 -17.43
N LEU A 170 11.87 -8.84 -16.98
CA LEU A 170 11.96 -8.51 -15.55
C LEU A 170 10.68 -7.82 -15.09
N GLY A 171 10.13 -8.24 -13.96
CA GLY A 171 8.99 -7.59 -13.31
C GLY A 171 9.44 -6.61 -12.23
N MET A 172 8.73 -5.50 -12.10
CA MET A 172 8.97 -4.45 -11.09
C MET A 172 7.66 -3.84 -10.58
N GLY A 173 7.63 -3.40 -9.33
CA GLY A 173 6.45 -2.80 -8.70
C GLY A 173 5.33 -3.81 -8.51
N ASP A 174 4.09 -3.35 -8.66
CA ASP A 174 2.87 -4.12 -8.36
C ASP A 174 2.74 -5.45 -9.13
N VAL A 175 3.42 -5.60 -10.28
CA VAL A 175 3.39 -6.86 -11.02
C VAL A 175 4.09 -7.99 -10.25
N VAL A 176 5.14 -7.69 -9.48
CA VAL A 176 5.89 -8.68 -8.68
C VAL A 176 5.70 -8.55 -7.19
N MET A 177 5.33 -7.38 -6.68
CA MET A 177 5.15 -7.17 -5.25
C MET A 177 3.91 -6.31 -5.00
N LEU A 178 2.76 -6.96 -4.94
CA LEU A 178 1.47 -6.33 -4.68
C LEU A 178 1.15 -6.42 -3.20
N ASN A 179 1.12 -5.27 -2.53
CA ASN A 179 0.77 -5.14 -1.12
C ASN A 179 -0.61 -4.51 -0.95
N ASP A 180 -1.30 -4.86 0.13
CA ASP A 180 -2.51 -4.18 0.57
C ASP A 180 -2.24 -2.68 0.86
N PRO A 181 -3.19 -1.75 0.60
CA PRO A 181 -2.91 -0.34 0.76
C PRO A 181 -2.87 0.15 2.23
N ILE A 182 -3.20 -0.69 3.23
CA ILE A 182 -3.28 -0.32 4.65
C ILE A 182 -2.06 0.45 5.18
N ALA A 183 -0.87 0.12 4.66
CA ALA A 183 0.40 0.71 5.08
C ALA A 183 0.84 1.90 4.23
N GLY A 184 0.11 2.24 3.16
CA GLY A 184 0.45 3.30 2.21
C GLY A 184 1.76 3.07 1.44
N GLN A 185 2.20 1.82 1.28
CA GLN A 185 3.56 1.51 0.81
C GLN A 185 3.71 1.37 -0.71
N GLY A 186 2.65 1.11 -1.47
CA GLY A 186 2.75 0.72 -2.89
C GLY A 186 3.64 1.65 -3.73
N LEU A 187 3.31 2.95 -3.77
CA LEU A 187 4.08 3.93 -4.54
C LEU A 187 5.51 4.14 -4.02
N ASN A 188 5.68 4.19 -2.70
CA ASN A 188 7.00 4.34 -2.08
C ASN A 188 7.91 3.14 -2.41
N SER A 189 7.35 1.93 -2.33
CA SER A 189 8.02 0.70 -2.68
C SER A 189 8.41 0.65 -4.15
N ALA A 190 7.49 0.99 -5.06
CA ALA A 190 7.77 1.04 -6.49
C ALA A 190 8.87 2.05 -6.81
N SER A 191 8.86 3.23 -6.17
CA SER A 191 9.90 4.25 -6.33
C SER A 191 11.27 3.78 -5.83
N LYS A 192 11.33 3.17 -4.64
CA LYS A 192 12.58 2.59 -4.10
C LYS A 192 13.11 1.47 -4.98
N GLN A 193 12.23 0.60 -5.48
CA GLN A 193 12.61 -0.49 -6.38
C GLN A 193 13.13 0.02 -7.72
N ALA A 194 12.48 1.05 -8.30
CA ALA A 194 12.94 1.69 -9.53
C ALA A 194 14.32 2.33 -9.36
N HIS A 195 14.56 3.00 -8.22
CA HIS A 195 15.89 3.54 -7.91
C HIS A 195 16.95 2.44 -7.80
N ALA A 196 16.70 1.40 -6.99
CA ALA A 196 17.63 0.28 -6.82
C ALA A 196 17.91 -0.46 -8.14
N MET A 197 16.90 -0.64 -8.99
CA MET A 197 17.05 -1.23 -10.32
C MET A 197 17.89 -0.35 -11.24
N THR A 198 17.70 0.97 -11.20
CA THR A 198 18.49 1.91 -12.00
C THR A 198 19.97 1.83 -11.62
N GLU A 199 20.29 1.86 -10.32
CA GLU A 199 21.66 1.70 -9.83
C GLU A 199 22.26 0.34 -10.27
N ALA A 200 21.48 -0.74 -10.17
CA ALA A 200 21.93 -2.07 -10.60
C ALA A 200 22.21 -2.14 -12.10
N ILE A 201 21.37 -1.53 -12.95
CA ILE A 201 21.57 -1.46 -14.40
C ILE A 201 22.87 -0.70 -14.71
N LEU A 202 23.06 0.47 -14.10
CA LEU A 202 24.25 1.30 -14.32
C LEU A 202 25.53 0.60 -13.88
N ALA A 203 25.50 -0.10 -12.75
CA ALA A 203 26.64 -0.87 -12.25
C ALA A 203 26.96 -2.11 -13.10
N HIS A 204 25.96 -2.68 -13.79
CA HIS A 204 26.14 -3.85 -14.66
C HIS A 204 26.86 -3.49 -15.97
N GLY A 205 26.67 -2.25 -16.45
CA GLY A 205 27.29 -1.75 -17.68
C GLY A 205 26.80 -2.49 -18.92
N ASP A 206 27.71 -2.79 -19.85
CA ASP A 206 27.40 -3.47 -21.13
C ASP A 206 27.27 -5.00 -21.01
N GLN A 207 27.21 -5.54 -19.78
CA GLN A 207 27.06 -6.98 -19.57
C GLN A 207 25.62 -7.42 -19.87
N PRO A 208 25.41 -8.67 -20.35
CA PRO A 208 24.06 -9.18 -20.63
C PRO A 208 23.18 -9.22 -19.37
N PHE A 209 21.93 -8.77 -19.49
CA PHE A 209 20.93 -8.88 -18.43
C PHE A 209 20.33 -10.30 -18.41
N THR A 210 21.03 -11.23 -17.78
CA THR A 210 20.60 -12.63 -17.68
C THR A 210 19.46 -12.81 -16.67
N PRO A 211 18.70 -13.93 -16.74
CA PRO A 211 17.72 -14.27 -15.70
C PRO A 211 18.32 -14.30 -14.29
N ASP A 212 19.56 -14.77 -14.13
CA ASP A 212 20.24 -14.81 -12.84
C ASP A 212 20.51 -13.40 -12.31
N TRP A 213 20.90 -12.46 -13.18
CA TRP A 213 21.06 -11.06 -12.80
C TRP A 213 19.71 -10.44 -12.39
N MET A 214 18.65 -10.69 -13.17
CA MET A 214 17.29 -10.21 -12.87
C MET A 214 16.82 -10.69 -11.48
N GLU A 215 17.02 -11.97 -11.17
CA GLU A 215 16.70 -12.56 -9.87
C GLU A 215 17.53 -11.91 -8.76
N GLN A 216 18.85 -11.80 -8.94
CA GLN A 216 19.75 -11.21 -7.95
C GLN A 216 19.42 -9.74 -7.64
N THR A 217 19.07 -8.95 -8.66
CA THR A 217 18.65 -7.55 -8.48
C THR A 217 17.39 -7.45 -7.63
N PHE A 218 16.39 -8.30 -7.89
CA PHE A 218 15.18 -8.33 -7.08
C PHE A 218 15.46 -8.85 -5.67
N GLU A 219 16.24 -9.91 -5.49
CA GLU A 219 16.58 -10.47 -4.19
C GLU A 219 17.41 -9.51 -3.33
N HIS A 220 18.21 -8.65 -3.95
CA HIS A 220 18.86 -7.55 -3.25
C HIS A 220 17.81 -6.59 -2.68
N PHE A 221 16.91 -6.07 -3.52
CA PHE A 221 15.82 -5.17 -3.08
C PHE A 221 14.91 -5.81 -2.03
N TRP A 222 14.55 -7.09 -2.22
CA TRP A 222 13.72 -7.83 -1.28
C TRP A 222 14.36 -7.89 0.11
N ARG A 223 15.65 -8.22 0.20
CA ARG A 223 16.37 -8.34 1.47
C ARG A 223 16.54 -7.00 2.19
N THR A 224 16.71 -5.90 1.45
CA THR A 224 16.98 -4.59 2.04
C THR A 224 15.71 -3.81 2.38
N GLU A 225 14.66 -3.93 1.56
CA GLU A 225 13.44 -3.13 1.67
C GLU A 225 12.16 -3.98 1.58
N GLY A 226 12.04 -4.80 0.52
CA GLY A 226 10.78 -5.44 0.14
C GLY A 226 10.17 -6.36 1.20
N GLN A 227 11.00 -7.13 1.92
CA GLN A 227 10.54 -8.01 2.99
C GLN A 227 9.92 -7.23 4.16
N TYR A 228 10.51 -6.08 4.52
CA TYR A 228 10.03 -5.26 5.63
C TYR A 228 8.75 -4.52 5.27
N ILE A 229 8.66 -4.01 4.04
CA ILE A 229 7.44 -3.40 3.49
C ILE A 229 6.28 -4.41 3.52
N THR A 230 6.52 -5.62 3.01
CA THR A 230 5.52 -6.68 2.94
C THR A 230 5.14 -7.17 4.34
N ALA A 231 6.12 -7.40 5.22
CA ALA A 231 5.88 -7.85 6.59
C ALA A 231 5.12 -6.79 7.42
N PHE A 232 5.46 -5.50 7.27
CA PHE A 232 4.77 -4.43 7.99
C PHE A 232 3.33 -4.27 7.54
N THR A 233 3.09 -4.33 6.23
CA THR A 233 1.74 -4.34 5.65
C THR A 233 0.93 -5.52 6.21
N ASN A 234 1.50 -6.73 6.19
CA ASN A 234 0.84 -7.91 6.73
C ASN A 234 0.57 -7.83 8.24
N LEU A 235 1.47 -7.20 9.00
CA LEU A 235 1.28 -6.96 10.43
C LEU A 235 0.08 -6.04 10.69
N LEU A 236 -0.07 -4.95 9.93
CA LEU A 236 -1.20 -4.03 10.06
C LEU A 236 -2.55 -4.66 9.71
N LEU A 237 -2.56 -5.66 8.82
CA LEU A 237 -3.79 -6.38 8.45
C LEU A 237 -4.32 -7.28 9.58
N GLN A 238 -3.48 -7.61 10.57
CA GLN A 238 -3.83 -8.44 11.72
C GLN A 238 -4.21 -7.59 12.93
N PRO A 239 -4.99 -8.13 13.88
CA PRO A 239 -5.15 -7.50 15.20
C PRO A 239 -3.78 -7.20 15.82
N PRO A 240 -3.51 -5.97 16.28
CA PRO A 240 -2.21 -5.64 16.85
C PRO A 240 -1.92 -6.49 18.10
N PRO A 241 -0.72 -7.10 18.22
CA PRO A 241 -0.33 -7.83 19.41
C PRO A 241 -0.32 -6.96 20.68
N PRO A 242 -0.43 -7.54 21.89
CA PRO A 242 -0.50 -6.77 23.14
C PRO A 242 0.64 -5.76 23.35
N HIS A 243 1.88 -6.10 22.99
CA HIS A 243 3.01 -5.18 23.13
C HIS A 243 2.93 -4.00 22.15
N VAL A 244 2.42 -4.22 20.93
CA VAL A 244 2.18 -3.15 19.95
C VAL A 244 1.04 -2.25 20.42
N LEU A 245 -0.05 -2.81 20.97
CA LEU A 245 -1.11 -2.02 21.61
C LEU A 245 -0.57 -1.18 22.77
N GLY A 246 0.31 -1.75 23.60
CA GLY A 246 1.00 -1.04 24.68
C GLY A 246 1.84 0.13 24.15
N TYR A 247 2.57 -0.09 23.04
CA TYR A 247 3.33 0.96 22.38
C TYR A 247 2.44 2.08 21.85
N LEU A 248 1.35 1.76 21.15
CA LEU A 248 0.40 2.74 20.63
C LEU A 248 -0.27 3.53 21.75
N GLY A 249 -0.60 2.86 22.87
CA GLY A 249 -1.08 3.51 24.08
C GLY A 249 -0.08 4.52 24.64
N ALA A 250 1.18 4.12 24.80
CA ALA A 250 2.24 5.02 25.27
C ALA A 250 2.51 6.18 24.28
N ALA A 251 2.48 5.91 22.98
CA ALA A 251 2.65 6.91 21.93
C ALA A 251 1.54 7.98 21.93
N SER A 252 0.36 7.68 22.47
CA SER A 252 -0.71 8.68 22.63
C SER A 252 -0.38 9.79 23.64
N THR A 253 0.58 9.55 24.54
CA THR A 253 0.98 10.50 25.58
C THR A 253 2.46 10.90 25.51
N VAL A 254 3.29 10.18 24.76
CA VAL A 254 4.74 10.43 24.62
C VAL A 254 5.06 10.75 23.16
N PRO A 255 5.22 12.03 22.79
CA PRO A 255 5.39 12.44 21.38
C PRO A 255 6.52 11.75 20.63
N SER A 256 7.67 11.52 21.28
CA SER A 256 8.82 10.86 20.65
C SER A 256 8.54 9.42 20.20
N LEU A 257 7.64 8.72 20.89
CA LEU A 257 7.19 7.38 20.48
C LEU A 257 6.27 7.45 19.26
N ALA A 258 5.36 8.43 19.22
CA ALA A 258 4.51 8.69 18.05
C ALA A 258 5.34 9.08 16.83
N ASP A 259 6.30 9.99 17.00
CA ASP A 259 7.21 10.43 15.95
C ASP A 259 8.01 9.26 15.40
N THR A 260 8.54 8.39 16.26
CA THR A 260 9.24 7.18 15.79
C THR A 260 8.30 6.31 14.96
N PHE A 261 7.09 6.03 15.46
CA PHE A 261 6.16 5.12 14.80
C PHE A 261 5.85 5.61 13.38
N PHE A 262 5.48 6.89 13.23
CA PHE A 262 5.16 7.46 11.92
C PHE A 262 6.40 7.69 11.04
N THR A 263 7.57 8.00 11.60
CA THR A 263 8.82 8.06 10.81
C THR A 263 9.13 6.71 10.19
N ASN A 264 8.91 5.62 10.93
CA ASN A 264 9.17 4.27 10.46
C ASN A 264 8.19 3.80 9.37
N PHE A 265 7.05 4.47 9.14
CA PHE A 265 6.23 4.19 7.95
C PHE A 265 7.01 4.48 6.65
N GLY A 266 7.89 5.48 6.63
CA GLY A 266 8.72 5.77 5.45
C GLY A 266 9.87 4.77 5.26
N GLU A 267 10.32 4.15 6.35
CA GLU A 267 11.41 3.18 6.39
C GLU A 267 11.02 1.96 7.24
N PRO A 268 10.17 1.05 6.70
CA PRO A 268 9.61 -0.06 7.48
C PRO A 268 10.66 -0.96 8.15
N GLN A 269 11.86 -1.08 7.59
CA GLN A 269 12.97 -1.82 8.18
C GLN A 269 13.32 -1.35 9.61
N ARG A 270 13.08 -0.07 9.94
CA ARG A 270 13.35 0.50 11.27
C ARG A 270 12.36 0.04 12.34
N PHE A 271 11.29 -0.65 11.96
CA PHE A 271 10.43 -1.34 12.91
C PHE A 271 11.08 -2.60 13.48
N TRP A 272 12.03 -3.22 12.78
CA TRP A 272 12.70 -4.43 13.26
C TRP A 272 13.98 -4.12 14.05
N PRO A 273 14.28 -4.92 15.09
CA PRO A 273 13.51 -6.09 15.56
C PRO A 273 12.35 -5.74 16.50
N TRP A 274 12.28 -4.50 16.98
CA TRP A 274 11.47 -4.16 18.14
C TRP A 274 9.98 -4.41 17.97
N ILE A 275 9.39 -4.17 16.79
CA ILE A 275 7.93 -4.30 16.57
C ILE A 275 7.43 -5.74 16.78
N VAL A 276 8.29 -6.74 16.57
CA VAL A 276 7.96 -8.16 16.76
C VAL A 276 8.48 -8.72 18.09
N SER A 277 9.23 -7.93 18.86
CA SER A 277 9.80 -8.32 20.15
C SER A 277 9.09 -7.58 21.30
N PRO A 278 8.31 -8.29 22.14
CA PRO A 278 7.68 -7.68 23.31
C PRO A 278 8.68 -7.00 24.25
N GLU A 279 9.84 -7.61 24.44
CA GLU A 279 10.91 -7.14 25.33
C GLU A 279 11.53 -5.84 24.82
N GLU A 280 11.90 -5.78 23.54
CA GLU A 280 12.47 -4.58 22.94
C GLU A 280 11.44 -3.44 22.86
N THR A 281 10.18 -3.76 22.53
CA THR A 281 9.10 -2.77 22.54
C THR A 281 8.93 -2.14 23.92
N GLN A 282 8.92 -2.97 24.97
CA GLN A 282 8.77 -2.51 26.35
C GLN A 282 9.96 -1.66 26.79
N ALA A 283 11.19 -2.08 26.47
CA ALA A 283 12.40 -1.31 26.77
C ALA A 283 12.35 0.08 26.11
N ARG A 284 11.86 0.15 24.87
CA ARG A 284 11.71 1.41 24.13
C ARG A 284 10.70 2.36 24.77
N ILE A 285 9.56 1.82 25.23
CA ILE A 285 8.55 2.60 25.97
C ILE A 285 9.16 3.16 27.27
N GLN A 286 9.86 2.33 28.04
CA GLN A 286 10.49 2.74 29.29
C GLN A 286 11.56 3.81 29.09
N GLN A 287 12.39 3.67 28.07
CA GLN A 287 13.42 4.64 27.73
C GLN A 287 12.82 6.00 27.36
N ALA A 288 11.76 6.02 26.55
CA ALA A 288 11.11 7.26 26.15
C ALA A 288 10.33 7.93 27.29
N ALA A 289 9.77 7.16 28.22
CA ALA A 289 9.07 7.69 29.39
C ALA A 289 10.02 8.29 30.44
N ALA A 290 11.30 7.93 30.42
CA ALA A 290 12.33 8.44 31.34
C ALA A 290 13.07 9.68 30.81
N ALA A 291 12.86 10.06 29.56
CA ALA A 291 13.46 11.23 28.89
C ALA A 291 12.60 12.48 29.03
#